data_AF-A0A8C5SHG2-F1
#
_entry.id   AF-A0A8C5SHG2-F1
#
_cell.length_a   1.000
_cell.length_b   1.000
_cell.length_c   1.000
_cell.angle_alpha   90.00
_cell.angle_beta   90.00
_cell.angle_gamma   90.00
#
_symmetry.space_group_name_H-M   'P 1'
#
loop_
_entity.id
_entity.type
_entity.pdbx_description
1 polymer ?
#
loop_
_entity_poly.entity_id
_entity_poly.type
_entity_poly.pdbx_seq_one_letter_code
_entity_poly.pdbx_strand_id
1 'polypeptide(L)'
;KGLLLGQGVGLGDLQDKVPSNSDYLIIWSCCYYASFLFWQGCDSLAQTQRTKLQHRRARINQQINKEMRMRTGAENLFRATSNHKVKETVALELSYVNSNLQLLKEELEELNSCMEVYQNDSDSISVPMIPLGLKETKELDWAAPLKVRRSRRWCSDPAMRAPSRNKAGLELLMEYYSQLYFLDNRFFSPHQNPGLFFHWYDSLTGVPSHQRALAFEKGSVLFNIGALHTQIGARQDRTTLQGVDCAIEAFQRASGAFNYLKENFSNAPSLDMSSSSLNMLVRLMISQVQECIFEKVLLLGAQSNFLAYLQLAQEAARVEEVYSLVHQTMAQPHVKDYVPFSWTSMVHVKAEHFKALSHYYAAVALCDSFLQFHVSTPEGPAPSLLLRDQEARRRLGE
;
A
#
# COMPACT_ATOMS: atom_id res chain seq x y z
N LYS A 1 32.66 25.04 14.94
CA LYS A 1 33.60 24.85 13.81
C LYS A 1 33.26 23.49 13.21
N GLY A 2 32.63 23.31 12.07
CA GLY A 2 32.21 24.16 10.96
C GLY A 2 31.92 23.17 9.82
N LEU A 3 30.83 23.40 9.08
CA LEU A 3 30.50 22.91 7.74
C LEU A 3 30.68 21.40 7.42
N LEU A 4 29.57 20.76 7.04
CA LEU A 4 29.40 20.30 5.65
C LEU A 4 27.92 20.37 5.28
N LEU A 5 27.60 21.44 4.54
CA LEU A 5 26.41 21.62 3.72
C LEU A 5 26.48 20.67 2.52
N GLY A 6 25.30 20.21 2.08
CA GLY A 6 25.00 20.02 0.66
C GLY A 6 25.52 18.75 0.01
N GLN A 7 24.70 17.71 0.01
CA GLN A 7 24.49 16.89 -1.19
C GLN A 7 22.99 16.60 -1.31
N GLY A 8 22.41 17.02 -2.43
CA GLY A 8 21.04 16.70 -2.81
C GLY A 8 20.93 15.19 -3.02
N VAL A 9 20.06 14.57 -2.24
CA VAL A 9 19.70 13.16 -2.37
C VAL A 9 18.75 13.09 -3.56
N GLY A 10 19.28 12.71 -4.72
CA GLY A 10 18.48 12.51 -5.93
C GLY A 10 17.59 11.26 -5.78
N LEU A 11 16.59 11.10 -6.65
CA LEU A 11 15.70 9.93 -6.64
C LEU A 11 16.42 8.56 -6.61
N GLY A 12 17.67 8.50 -7.08
CA GLY A 12 18.52 7.30 -7.01
C GLY A 12 18.99 6.96 -5.59
N ASP A 13 19.19 7.95 -4.72
CA ASP A 13 19.73 7.73 -3.36
C ASP A 13 18.67 7.19 -2.38
N LEU A 14 17.38 7.34 -2.67
CA LEU A 14 16.29 6.66 -1.92
C LEU A 14 16.14 5.20 -2.34
N GLN A 15 16.54 4.83 -3.55
CA GLN A 15 16.62 3.44 -4.00
C GLN A 15 17.88 2.74 -3.47
N ASP A 16 19.01 3.46 -3.38
CA ASP A 16 20.29 2.91 -2.90
C ASP A 16 20.46 2.93 -1.36
N LYS A 17 19.59 3.63 -0.62
CA LYS A 17 19.54 3.60 0.86
C LYS A 17 18.38 2.79 1.44
N VAL A 18 17.69 1.98 0.64
CA VAL A 18 16.99 0.81 1.18
C VAL A 18 18.08 -0.23 1.41
N PRO A 19 18.46 -0.55 2.66
CA PRO A 19 19.54 -1.49 2.89
C PRO A 19 19.22 -2.82 2.19
N SER A 20 20.24 -3.45 1.60
CA SER A 20 20.12 -4.68 0.82
C SER A 20 19.24 -5.72 1.53
N ASN A 21 18.07 -6.01 0.94
CA ASN A 21 16.95 -6.77 1.49
C ASN A 21 17.25 -8.26 1.82
N SER A 22 18.46 -8.77 1.61
CA SER A 22 18.81 -10.17 1.92
C SER A 22 19.05 -10.43 3.41
N ASP A 23 19.58 -9.44 4.13
CA ASP A 23 20.11 -9.67 5.47
C ASP A 23 19.03 -9.49 6.55
N TYR A 24 17.98 -8.72 6.26
CA TYR A 24 16.90 -8.49 7.23
C TYR A 24 15.98 -9.69 7.39
N LEU A 25 15.70 -10.50 6.36
CA LEU A 25 14.85 -11.70 6.54
C LEU A 25 15.60 -12.85 7.22
N ILE A 26 16.91 -13.01 6.96
CA ILE A 26 17.72 -14.09 7.54
C ILE A 26 18.12 -13.74 8.99
N ILE A 27 18.42 -12.46 9.29
CA ILE A 27 18.74 -12.03 10.66
C ILE A 27 17.48 -11.95 11.55
N TRP A 28 16.28 -11.66 11.01
CA TRP A 28 15.05 -11.74 11.81
C TRP A 28 14.67 -13.18 12.20
N SER A 29 15.06 -14.18 11.39
CA SER A 29 14.79 -15.59 11.68
C SER A 29 15.61 -16.14 12.87
N CYS A 30 16.66 -15.45 13.33
CA CYS A 30 17.55 -15.92 14.41
C CYS A 30 17.21 -15.35 15.80
N CYS A 31 16.40 -14.29 15.93
CA CYS A 31 16.13 -13.65 17.23
C CYS A 31 14.83 -14.10 17.94
N TYR A 32 14.02 -14.98 17.36
CA TYR A 32 12.82 -15.54 17.99
C TYR A 32 12.97 -17.03 18.29
N TYR A 33 14.00 -17.37 19.07
CA TYR A 33 14.04 -18.67 19.73
C TYR A 33 13.26 -18.60 21.04
N ALA A 34 12.34 -19.57 21.19
CA ALA A 34 11.56 -19.88 22.39
C ALA A 34 10.41 -18.93 22.73
N SER A 35 9.25 -19.16 22.11
CA SER A 35 7.95 -19.19 22.80
C SER A 35 6.89 -19.80 21.88
N PHE A 36 6.57 -21.08 22.06
CA PHE A 36 5.30 -21.65 21.60
C PHE A 36 4.18 -21.08 22.48
N LEU A 37 3.76 -19.84 22.21
CA LEU A 37 2.67 -19.17 22.91
C LEU A 37 1.44 -19.09 22.03
N PHE A 38 0.31 -19.47 22.61
CA PHE A 38 -1.00 -19.51 21.97
C PHE A 38 -1.47 -18.10 21.65
N TRP A 39 -1.37 -17.68 20.38
CA TRP A 39 -2.04 -16.47 19.91
C TRP A 39 -3.38 -16.85 19.29
N GLN A 40 -4.45 -16.51 20.00
CA GLN A 40 -5.81 -16.61 19.48
C GLN A 40 -6.05 -15.43 18.54
N GLY A 41 -6.52 -15.70 17.32
CA GLY A 41 -6.95 -14.65 16.38
C GLY A 41 -8.04 -13.76 16.98
N CYS A 42 -8.36 -12.67 16.29
CA CYS A 42 -9.39 -11.75 16.76
C CYS A 42 -10.72 -12.51 16.96
N ASP A 43 -11.41 -12.25 18.08
CA ASP A 43 -12.70 -12.87 18.39
C ASP A 43 -13.68 -12.57 17.25
N SER A 44 -14.22 -13.62 16.60
CA SER A 44 -15.15 -13.45 15.47
C SER A 44 -16.44 -12.75 15.88
N LEU A 45 -16.71 -12.65 17.19
CA LEU A 45 -17.86 -11.96 17.77
C LEU A 45 -17.62 -10.46 18.02
N ALA A 46 -16.37 -9.98 17.99
CA ALA A 46 -16.06 -8.56 18.11
C ALA A 46 -16.36 -7.84 16.78
N GLN A 47 -17.60 -7.37 16.61
CA GLN A 47 -18.09 -6.66 15.42
C GLN A 47 -17.50 -5.24 15.27
N THR A 48 -16.18 -5.10 15.21
CA THR A 48 -15.55 -3.82 14.84
C THR A 48 -15.94 -3.47 13.40
N GLN A 49 -15.94 -2.17 13.05
CA GLN A 49 -16.20 -1.72 11.67
C GLN A 49 -15.27 -2.40 10.66
N ARG A 50 -14.02 -2.67 11.06
CA ARG A 50 -13.01 -3.41 10.25
C ARG A 50 -13.42 -4.87 10.00
N THR A 51 -13.89 -5.54 11.04
CA THR A 51 -14.38 -6.93 10.94
C THR A 51 -15.60 -7.00 10.01
N LYS A 52 -16.51 -6.01 10.09
CA LYS A 52 -17.66 -5.90 9.19
C LYS A 52 -17.25 -5.69 7.73
N LEU A 53 -16.30 -4.79 7.46
CA LEU A 53 -15.76 -4.59 6.11
C LEU A 53 -15.12 -5.86 5.55
N GLN A 54 -14.34 -6.58 6.35
CA GLN A 54 -13.74 -7.85 5.94
C GLN A 54 -14.82 -8.91 5.64
N HIS A 55 -15.85 -9.05 6.47
CA HIS A 55 -16.94 -9.99 6.19
C HIS A 55 -17.71 -9.64 4.92
N ARG A 56 -17.95 -8.35 4.67
CA ARG A 56 -18.60 -7.90 3.43
C ARG A 56 -17.73 -8.21 2.21
N ARG A 57 -16.43 -7.93 2.28
CA ARG A 57 -15.44 -8.30 1.25
C ARG A 57 -15.46 -9.80 0.97
N ALA A 58 -15.43 -10.64 2.01
CA ALA A 58 -15.50 -12.09 1.87
C ALA A 58 -16.77 -12.58 1.18
N ARG A 59 -17.91 -11.96 1.49
CA ARG A 59 -19.18 -12.27 0.83
C ARG A 59 -19.15 -11.90 -0.65
N ILE A 60 -18.66 -10.71 -0.99
CA ILE A 60 -18.55 -10.25 -2.37
C ILE A 60 -17.59 -11.13 -3.16
N ASN A 61 -16.42 -11.46 -2.61
CA ASN A 61 -15.44 -12.36 -3.23
C ASN A 61 -16.03 -13.75 -3.54
N GLN A 62 -16.86 -14.29 -2.63
CA GLN A 62 -17.59 -15.54 -2.88
C GLN A 62 -18.62 -15.40 -4.02
N GLN A 63 -19.34 -14.28 -4.09
CA GLN A 63 -20.29 -14.00 -5.16
C GLN A 63 -19.58 -13.81 -6.51
N ILE A 64 -18.47 -13.05 -6.57
CA ILE A 64 -17.63 -12.90 -7.77
C ILE A 64 -17.17 -14.27 -8.28
N ASN A 65 -16.67 -15.12 -7.40
CA ASN A 65 -16.25 -16.48 -7.76
C ASN A 65 -17.42 -17.33 -8.29
N LYS A 66 -18.63 -17.18 -7.73
CA LYS A 66 -19.82 -17.86 -8.22
C LYS A 66 -20.20 -17.38 -9.62
N GLU A 67 -20.31 -16.06 -9.82
CA GLU A 67 -20.65 -15.46 -11.13
C GLU A 67 -19.60 -15.81 -12.19
N MET A 68 -18.31 -15.77 -11.86
CA MET A 68 -17.23 -16.20 -12.77
C MET A 68 -17.38 -17.65 -13.23
N ARG A 69 -17.75 -18.57 -12.32
CA ARG A 69 -17.99 -19.97 -12.68
C ARG A 69 -19.21 -20.13 -13.57
N MET A 70 -20.30 -19.40 -13.28
CA MET A 70 -21.51 -19.42 -14.10
C MET A 70 -21.23 -18.87 -15.49
N ARG A 71 -20.45 -17.79 -15.59
CA ARG A 71 -19.98 -17.22 -16.85
C ARG A 71 -19.20 -18.25 -17.68
N THR A 72 -18.18 -18.87 -17.10
CA THR A 72 -17.38 -19.89 -17.79
C THR A 72 -18.25 -21.08 -18.24
N GLY A 73 -19.19 -21.53 -17.41
CA GLY A 73 -20.15 -22.58 -17.77
C GLY A 73 -21.04 -22.19 -18.95
N ALA A 74 -21.58 -20.97 -18.94
CA ALA A 74 -22.38 -20.42 -20.02
C ALA A 74 -21.57 -20.25 -21.31
N GLU A 75 -20.34 -19.73 -21.24
CA GLU A 75 -19.45 -19.60 -22.41
C GLU A 75 -19.12 -20.96 -23.03
N ASN A 76 -18.85 -21.98 -22.21
CA ASN A 76 -18.59 -23.33 -22.68
C ASN A 76 -19.83 -23.94 -23.35
N LEU A 77 -21.01 -23.78 -22.76
CA LEU A 77 -22.27 -24.24 -23.34
C LEU A 77 -22.59 -23.53 -24.66
N PHE A 78 -22.36 -22.21 -24.71
CA PHE A 78 -22.54 -21.40 -25.91
C PHE A 78 -21.67 -21.87 -27.07
N ARG A 79 -20.42 -22.25 -26.77
CA ARG A 79 -19.47 -22.79 -27.75
C ARG A 79 -19.81 -24.23 -28.17
N ALA A 80 -20.34 -25.04 -27.25
CA ALA A 80 -20.63 -26.45 -27.50
C ALA A 80 -21.99 -26.69 -28.19
N THR A 81 -22.97 -25.79 -28.04
CA THR A 81 -24.32 -25.97 -28.59
C THR A 81 -24.43 -25.52 -30.05
N SER A 82 -25.05 -26.37 -30.88
CA SER A 82 -25.42 -26.03 -32.27
C SER A 82 -26.86 -25.54 -32.41
N ASN A 83 -27.66 -25.63 -31.32
CA ASN A 83 -29.07 -25.25 -31.34
C ASN A 83 -29.23 -23.73 -31.17
N HIS A 84 -29.82 -23.06 -32.17
CA HIS A 84 -29.99 -21.61 -32.21
C HIS A 84 -30.76 -21.05 -31.00
N LYS A 85 -31.86 -21.69 -30.61
CA LYS A 85 -32.68 -21.21 -29.48
C LYS A 85 -31.92 -21.28 -28.16
N VAL A 86 -31.20 -22.38 -27.94
CA VAL A 86 -30.35 -22.54 -26.76
C VAL A 86 -29.23 -21.50 -26.76
N LYS A 87 -28.66 -21.21 -27.93
CA LYS A 87 -27.60 -20.22 -28.10
C LYS A 87 -28.08 -18.79 -27.76
N GLU A 88 -29.28 -18.42 -28.19
CA GLU A 88 -29.91 -17.14 -27.83
C GLU A 88 -30.18 -17.03 -26.32
N THR A 89 -30.74 -18.07 -25.71
CA THR A 89 -30.96 -18.09 -24.25
C THR A 89 -29.64 -17.95 -23.48
N VAL A 90 -28.61 -18.71 -23.87
CA VAL A 90 -27.30 -18.65 -23.22
C VAL A 90 -26.63 -17.28 -23.41
N ALA A 91 -26.81 -16.63 -24.57
CA ALA A 91 -26.31 -15.26 -24.78
C ALA A 91 -26.95 -14.26 -23.84
N LEU A 92 -28.27 -14.35 -23.64
CA LEU A 92 -29.00 -13.48 -22.70
C LEU A 92 -28.56 -13.71 -21.26
N GLU A 93 -28.43 -14.97 -20.83
CA GLU A 93 -27.90 -15.31 -19.51
C GLU A 93 -26.45 -14.82 -19.32
N LEU A 94 -25.61 -14.95 -20.34
CA LEU A 94 -24.24 -14.45 -20.30
C LEU A 94 -24.19 -12.92 -20.09
N SER A 95 -25.11 -12.17 -20.73
CA SER A 95 -25.25 -10.74 -20.50
C SER A 95 -25.65 -10.43 -19.05
N TYR A 96 -26.59 -11.20 -18.48
CA TYR A 96 -27.02 -11.02 -17.09
C TYR A 96 -25.89 -11.31 -16.10
N VAL A 97 -25.17 -12.41 -16.28
CA VAL A 97 -24.00 -12.77 -15.46
C VAL A 97 -22.91 -11.70 -15.55
N ASN A 98 -22.61 -11.19 -16.75
CA ASN A 98 -21.63 -10.11 -16.93
C ASN A 98 -22.05 -8.82 -16.21
N SER A 99 -23.33 -8.46 -16.27
CA SER A 99 -23.87 -7.30 -15.55
C SER A 99 -23.73 -7.47 -14.03
N ASN A 100 -24.07 -8.65 -13.49
CA ASN A 100 -23.92 -8.93 -12.06
C ASN A 100 -22.46 -8.90 -11.62
N LEU A 101 -21.56 -9.46 -12.44
CA LEU A 101 -20.12 -9.42 -12.19
C LEU A 101 -19.59 -7.99 -12.12
N GLN A 102 -20.08 -7.12 -12.99
CA GLN A 102 -19.72 -5.70 -13.00
C GLN A 102 -20.17 -5.01 -11.71
N LEU A 103 -21.43 -5.20 -11.30
CA LEU A 103 -21.97 -4.63 -10.05
C LEU A 103 -21.18 -5.11 -8.81
N LEU A 104 -20.84 -6.40 -8.75
CA LEU A 104 -20.05 -6.94 -7.63
C LEU A 104 -18.63 -6.38 -7.59
N LYS A 105 -18.01 -6.11 -8.75
CA LYS A 105 -16.70 -5.46 -8.83
C LYS A 105 -16.76 -4.01 -8.37
N GLU A 106 -17.80 -3.28 -8.76
CA GLU A 106 -18.05 -1.91 -8.30
C GLU A 106 -18.27 -1.86 -6.79
N GLU A 107 -19.04 -2.79 -6.22
CA GLU A 107 -19.23 -2.88 -4.76
C GLU A 107 -17.91 -3.19 -4.04
N LEU A 108 -17.06 -4.04 -4.61
CA LEU A 108 -15.73 -4.30 -4.05
C LEU A 108 -14.82 -3.07 -4.12
N GLU A 109 -14.87 -2.32 -5.22
CA GLU A 109 -14.12 -1.07 -5.39
C GLU A 109 -14.54 -0.02 -4.37
N GLU A 110 -15.85 0.10 -4.09
CA GLU A 110 -16.38 0.96 -3.04
C GLU A 110 -15.76 0.59 -1.67
N LEU A 111 -15.71 -0.70 -1.34
CA LEU A 111 -15.07 -1.15 -0.11
C LEU A 111 -13.55 -0.91 -0.08
N ASN A 112 -12.86 -1.02 -1.21
CA ASN A 112 -11.44 -0.67 -1.32
C ASN A 112 -11.20 0.84 -1.16
N SER A 113 -12.23 1.65 -1.42
CA SER A 113 -12.19 3.11 -1.28
C SER A 113 -12.46 3.59 0.15
N CYS A 114 -13.01 2.73 1.01
CA CYS A 114 -13.26 3.03 2.43
C CYS A 114 -11.97 3.08 3.27
N MET A 115 -11.27 4.21 3.23
CA MET A 115 -10.01 4.41 3.97
C MET A 115 -10.20 4.81 5.44
N GLU A 116 -11.33 5.46 5.77
CA GLU A 116 -11.60 6.07 7.09
C GLU A 116 -11.44 5.09 8.25
N VAL A 117 -11.90 3.85 8.04
CA VAL A 117 -11.91 2.82 9.09
C VAL A 117 -10.48 2.42 9.53
N TYR A 118 -9.46 2.76 8.75
CA TYR A 118 -8.06 2.48 9.08
C TYR A 118 -7.29 3.68 9.59
N GLN A 119 -7.85 4.88 9.51
CA GLN A 119 -7.18 6.09 9.98
C GLN A 119 -7.21 6.18 11.51
N ASN A 120 -6.41 7.11 12.05
CA ASN A 120 -6.50 7.49 13.46
C ASN A 120 -7.81 8.27 13.72
N ASP A 121 -8.36 8.14 14.93
CA ASP A 121 -9.60 8.80 15.36
C ASP A 121 -9.35 10.23 15.89
N SER A 122 -8.19 10.83 15.61
CA SER A 122 -7.85 12.18 16.11
C SER A 122 -8.59 13.27 15.33
N ASP A 123 -9.09 14.29 16.05
CA ASP A 123 -9.82 15.44 15.46
C ASP A 123 -8.95 16.35 14.59
N SER A 124 -7.63 16.14 14.59
CA SER A 124 -6.67 16.86 13.76
C SER A 124 -6.88 16.53 12.28
N ILE A 125 -7.06 17.54 11.44
CA ILE A 125 -7.12 17.37 9.98
C ILE A 125 -5.76 16.86 9.50
N SER A 126 -5.67 15.56 9.24
CA SER A 126 -4.52 14.90 8.62
C SER A 126 -4.97 14.31 7.29
N VAL A 127 -4.12 14.41 6.27
CA VAL A 127 -4.42 13.82 4.97
C VAL A 127 -4.44 12.28 5.14
N PRO A 128 -5.46 11.56 4.67
CA PRO A 128 -5.55 10.12 4.91
C PRO A 128 -4.42 9.37 4.19
N MET A 129 -3.97 8.27 4.80
CA MET A 129 -3.07 7.30 4.15
C MET A 129 -3.91 6.22 3.48
N ILE A 130 -3.38 5.63 2.40
CA ILE A 130 -3.97 4.54 1.64
C ILE A 130 -3.50 3.20 2.25
N PRO A 131 -4.36 2.48 3.00
CA PRO A 131 -4.09 1.13 3.46
C PRO A 131 -4.47 0.09 2.40
N LEU A 132 -3.81 -1.07 2.42
CA LEU A 132 -4.21 -2.22 1.62
C LEU A 132 -5.16 -3.14 2.39
N GLY A 133 -6.14 -3.68 1.66
CA GLY A 133 -6.94 -4.81 2.12
C GLY A 133 -6.10 -6.09 2.21
N LEU A 134 -6.43 -6.97 3.17
CA LEU A 134 -5.82 -8.29 3.24
C LEU A 134 -6.40 -9.20 2.14
N LYS A 135 -5.55 -10.02 1.53
CA LYS A 135 -5.98 -11.17 0.72
C LYS A 135 -6.73 -12.14 1.60
N GLU A 136 -7.75 -12.74 1.03
CA GLU A 136 -8.57 -13.75 1.69
C GLU A 136 -8.23 -15.13 1.17
N THR A 137 -8.42 -16.14 2.02
CA THR A 137 -8.18 -17.55 1.67
C THR A 137 -9.32 -18.43 2.16
N LYS A 138 -9.44 -19.62 1.56
CA LYS A 138 -10.36 -20.66 2.03
C LYS A 138 -9.69 -21.51 3.10
N GLU A 139 -10.51 -22.15 3.92
CA GLU A 139 -10.04 -23.14 4.89
C GLU A 139 -9.26 -24.25 4.18
N LEU A 140 -8.11 -24.63 4.74
CA LEU A 140 -7.19 -25.58 4.15
C LEU A 140 -6.98 -26.76 5.09
N ASP A 141 -7.46 -27.93 4.70
CA ASP A 141 -7.26 -29.16 5.47
C ASP A 141 -5.83 -29.70 5.27
N TRP A 142 -4.93 -29.33 6.19
CA TRP A 142 -3.58 -29.89 6.28
C TRP A 142 -3.55 -31.32 6.81
N ALA A 143 -4.58 -31.76 7.54
CA ALA A 143 -4.56 -33.02 8.28
C ALA A 143 -4.74 -34.23 7.36
N ALA A 144 -5.67 -34.17 6.42
CA ALA A 144 -5.93 -35.28 5.50
C ALA A 144 -4.71 -35.62 4.61
N PRO A 145 -4.03 -34.65 3.96
CA PRO A 145 -2.93 -34.96 3.04
C PRO A 145 -1.62 -35.34 3.73
N LEU A 146 -1.34 -34.76 4.91
CA LEU A 146 -0.10 -35.06 5.65
C LEU A 146 -0.19 -36.36 6.46
N LYS A 147 -1.37 -36.98 6.58
CA LYS A 147 -1.62 -38.19 7.40
C LYS A 147 -1.10 -38.08 8.84
N VAL A 148 -0.96 -36.85 9.36
CA VAL A 148 -0.51 -36.59 10.72
C VAL A 148 -1.71 -36.68 11.65
N ARG A 149 -1.71 -37.69 12.52
CA ARG A 149 -2.70 -37.88 13.60
C ARG A 149 -2.79 -36.61 14.45
N ARG A 150 -3.95 -35.94 14.44
CA ARG A 150 -4.32 -34.69 15.16
C ARG A 150 -3.26 -34.22 16.16
N SER A 151 -2.20 -33.58 15.67
CA SER A 151 -1.40 -32.72 16.53
C SER A 151 -2.23 -31.45 16.67
N ARG A 152 -2.83 -31.29 17.86
CA ARG A 152 -3.65 -30.13 18.18
C ARG A 152 -2.84 -28.87 17.88
N ARG A 153 -3.43 -27.99 17.06
CA ARG A 153 -3.08 -26.56 16.97
C ARG A 153 -1.86 -26.24 16.07
N TRP A 154 -1.88 -26.70 14.82
CA TRP A 154 -1.43 -25.79 13.75
C TRP A 154 -2.31 -24.55 13.83
N CYS A 155 -1.70 -23.37 13.78
CA CYS A 155 -2.32 -22.07 14.02
C CYS A 155 -3.79 -22.09 13.57
N SER A 156 -4.74 -21.96 14.51
CA SER A 156 -6.15 -22.25 14.21
C SER A 156 -6.55 -21.50 12.95
N ASP A 157 -6.90 -22.21 11.89
CA ASP A 157 -7.22 -21.72 10.54
C ASP A 157 -8.07 -20.41 10.49
N PRO A 158 -9.01 -20.15 11.44
CA PRO A 158 -9.70 -18.85 11.51
C PRO A 158 -8.81 -17.64 11.82
N ALA A 159 -7.76 -17.82 12.61
CA ALA A 159 -6.91 -16.75 13.13
C ALA A 159 -6.00 -16.14 12.05
N MET A 160 -5.54 -16.95 11.10
CA MET A 160 -4.78 -16.51 9.94
C MET A 160 -5.65 -15.80 8.89
N ARG A 161 -6.93 -16.19 8.79
CA ARG A 161 -7.89 -15.57 7.86
C ARG A 161 -8.40 -14.22 8.37
N ALA A 162 -8.32 -13.98 9.67
CA ALA A 162 -8.67 -12.70 10.29
C ALA A 162 -7.65 -12.31 11.38
N PRO A 163 -6.40 -12.01 11.01
CA PRO A 163 -5.37 -11.64 11.98
C PRO A 163 -5.74 -10.32 12.66
N SER A 164 -5.43 -10.13 13.93
CA SER A 164 -5.70 -8.85 14.60
C SER A 164 -4.94 -7.70 13.93
N ARG A 165 -5.54 -6.51 13.88
CA ARG A 165 -4.99 -5.33 13.17
C ARG A 165 -3.94 -4.61 14.02
N ASN A 166 -2.97 -5.37 14.50
CA ASN A 166 -1.93 -4.95 15.45
C ASN A 166 -0.71 -5.88 15.37
N LYS A 167 0.28 -5.65 16.24
CA LYS A 167 1.51 -6.44 16.35
C LYS A 167 1.27 -7.94 16.55
N ALA A 168 0.28 -8.33 17.36
CA ALA A 168 -0.04 -9.75 17.57
C ALA A 168 -0.50 -10.45 16.27
N GLY A 169 -1.19 -9.73 15.38
CA GLY A 169 -1.57 -10.26 14.07
C GLY A 169 -0.38 -10.43 13.13
N LEU A 170 0.60 -9.51 13.19
CA LEU A 170 1.86 -9.66 12.46
C LEU A 170 2.64 -10.87 12.96
N GLU A 171 2.78 -11.04 14.27
CA GLU A 171 3.46 -12.18 14.89
C GLU A 171 2.80 -13.50 14.46
N LEU A 172 1.46 -13.55 14.43
CA LEU A 172 0.72 -14.72 13.95
C LEU A 172 1.01 -15.04 12.48
N LEU A 173 1.02 -14.04 11.59
CA LEU A 173 1.32 -14.25 10.17
C LEU A 173 2.78 -14.67 9.95
N MET A 174 3.72 -14.08 10.70
CA MET A 174 5.15 -14.42 10.63
C MET A 174 5.43 -15.82 11.16
N GLU A 175 4.77 -16.24 12.24
CA GLU A 175 4.84 -17.61 12.75
C GLU A 175 4.35 -18.59 11.68
N TYR A 176 3.20 -18.31 11.06
CA TYR A 176 2.69 -19.16 9.98
C TYR A 176 3.65 -19.23 8.79
N TYR A 177 4.15 -18.09 8.32
CA TYR A 177 5.14 -18.03 7.23
C TYR A 177 6.39 -18.88 7.56
N SER A 178 6.84 -18.83 8.82
CA SER A 178 7.97 -19.63 9.29
C SER A 178 7.64 -21.13 9.29
N GLN A 179 6.43 -21.52 9.71
CA GLN A 179 5.96 -22.90 9.64
C GLN A 179 5.91 -23.42 8.19
N LEU A 180 5.49 -22.59 7.23
CA LEU A 180 5.51 -22.95 5.80
C LEU A 180 6.91 -23.26 5.30
N TYR A 181 7.94 -22.57 5.80
CA TYR A 181 9.34 -22.87 5.44
C TYR A 181 9.74 -24.29 5.84
N PHE A 182 9.39 -24.73 7.06
CA PHE A 182 9.66 -26.09 7.52
C PHE A 182 8.84 -27.15 6.76
N LEU A 183 7.60 -26.83 6.39
CA LEU A 183 6.76 -27.71 5.59
C LEU A 183 7.32 -27.91 4.18
N ASP A 184 7.84 -26.85 3.56
CA ASP A 184 8.46 -26.90 2.22
C ASP A 184 9.59 -27.94 2.18
N ASN A 185 10.54 -27.80 3.11
CA ASN A 185 11.73 -28.65 3.19
C ASN A 185 11.40 -30.13 3.52
N ARG A 186 10.23 -30.41 4.11
CA ARG A 186 9.87 -31.75 4.57
C ARG A 186 8.89 -32.48 3.66
N PHE A 187 7.92 -31.77 3.08
CA PHE A 187 6.76 -32.38 2.42
C PHE A 187 6.56 -31.93 0.97
N PHE A 188 7.23 -30.88 0.50
CA PHE A 188 7.07 -30.36 -0.86
C PHE A 188 8.38 -30.57 -1.64
N SER A 189 8.63 -31.83 -2.01
CA SER A 189 9.71 -32.23 -2.92
C SER A 189 9.16 -32.46 -4.33
N PRO A 190 9.96 -32.33 -5.42
CA PRO A 190 9.50 -32.65 -6.78
C PRO A 190 8.84 -34.03 -6.92
N HIS A 191 9.19 -34.99 -6.05
CA HIS A 191 8.64 -36.35 -6.05
C HIS A 191 7.52 -36.58 -5.03
N GLN A 192 7.29 -35.62 -4.13
CA GLN A 192 6.32 -35.74 -3.06
C GLN A 192 5.57 -34.40 -2.94
N ASN A 193 4.38 -34.35 -3.52
CA ASN A 193 3.45 -33.24 -3.32
C ASN A 193 2.18 -33.82 -2.67
N PRO A 194 1.75 -33.30 -1.50
CA PRO A 194 0.55 -33.77 -0.82
C PRO A 194 -0.76 -33.57 -1.63
N GLY A 195 -0.72 -32.89 -2.78
CA GLY A 195 -1.90 -32.65 -3.61
C GLY A 195 -2.78 -31.53 -3.07
N LEU A 196 -2.23 -30.68 -2.18
CA LEU A 196 -2.91 -29.52 -1.62
C LEU A 196 -3.13 -28.45 -2.69
N PHE A 197 -4.28 -27.80 -2.63
CA PHE A 197 -4.59 -26.61 -3.43
C PHE A 197 -4.75 -25.41 -2.51
N PHE A 198 -3.91 -24.42 -2.71
CA PHE A 198 -3.96 -23.13 -2.04
C PHE A 198 -4.90 -22.22 -2.79
N HIS A 199 -5.88 -21.63 -2.11
CA HIS A 199 -6.95 -20.83 -2.71
C HIS A 199 -6.93 -19.42 -2.13
N TRP A 200 -6.54 -18.43 -2.92
CA TRP A 200 -6.49 -17.04 -2.49
C TRP A 200 -7.33 -16.15 -3.38
N TYR A 201 -7.90 -15.11 -2.79
CA TYR A 201 -8.58 -14.03 -3.51
C TYR A 201 -7.62 -12.86 -3.68
N ASP A 202 -7.63 -12.28 -4.88
CA ASP A 202 -6.93 -11.05 -5.21
C ASP A 202 -7.45 -9.90 -4.33
N SER A 203 -6.55 -9.16 -3.69
CA SER A 203 -6.89 -8.09 -2.74
C SER A 203 -7.51 -6.86 -3.41
N LEU A 204 -7.24 -6.64 -4.69
CA LEU A 204 -7.76 -5.49 -5.45
C LEU A 204 -9.07 -5.84 -6.16
N THR A 205 -9.11 -6.98 -6.83
CA THR A 205 -10.18 -7.37 -7.76
C THR A 205 -11.12 -8.44 -7.23
N GLY A 206 -10.77 -9.12 -6.13
CA GLY A 206 -11.58 -10.21 -5.56
C GLY A 206 -11.60 -11.49 -6.40
N VAL A 207 -10.83 -11.53 -7.49
CA VAL A 207 -10.74 -12.69 -8.38
C VAL A 207 -10.02 -13.83 -7.65
N PRO A 208 -10.58 -15.06 -7.63
CA PRO A 208 -9.93 -16.20 -7.01
C PRO A 208 -8.82 -16.77 -7.90
N SER A 209 -7.68 -17.07 -7.29
CA SER A 209 -6.59 -17.84 -7.88
C SER A 209 -6.31 -19.08 -7.03
N HIS A 210 -5.88 -20.16 -7.68
CA HIS A 210 -5.52 -21.38 -6.95
C HIS A 210 -4.31 -22.07 -7.58
N GLN A 211 -3.42 -22.60 -6.73
CA GLN A 211 -2.24 -23.34 -7.15
C GLN A 211 -1.91 -24.47 -6.18
N ARG A 212 -1.12 -25.44 -6.64
CA ARG A 212 -0.52 -26.48 -5.79
C ARG A 212 0.85 -26.11 -5.23
N ALA A 213 1.47 -25.06 -5.76
CA ALA A 213 2.80 -24.65 -5.35
C ALA A 213 2.73 -23.95 -3.98
N LEU A 214 3.52 -24.42 -3.02
CA LEU A 214 3.60 -23.81 -1.68
C LEU A 214 4.10 -22.34 -1.74
N ALA A 215 4.89 -22.01 -2.76
CA ALA A 215 5.31 -20.64 -3.03
C ALA A 215 4.12 -19.67 -3.14
N PHE A 216 2.97 -20.11 -3.67
CA PHE A 216 1.77 -19.26 -3.75
C PHE A 216 1.17 -18.95 -2.38
N GLU A 217 1.18 -19.93 -1.47
CA GLU A 217 0.76 -19.73 -0.07
C GLU A 217 1.71 -18.77 0.64
N LYS A 218 3.03 -19.02 0.55
CA LYS A 218 4.06 -18.16 1.15
C LYS A 218 3.96 -16.72 0.66
N GLY A 219 3.86 -16.53 -0.66
CA GLY A 219 3.75 -15.21 -1.26
C GLY A 219 2.48 -14.47 -0.82
N SER A 220 1.34 -15.17 -0.73
CA SER A 220 0.08 -14.57 -0.29
C SER A 220 0.08 -14.19 1.19
N VAL A 221 0.71 -14.99 2.06
CA VAL A 221 0.92 -14.65 3.47
C VAL A 221 1.84 -13.44 3.61
N LEU A 222 2.93 -13.40 2.84
CA LEU A 222 3.86 -12.26 2.83
C LEU A 222 3.18 -10.97 2.35
N PHE A 223 2.32 -11.06 1.34
CA PHE A 223 1.47 -9.95 0.92
C PHE A 223 0.61 -9.44 2.08
N ASN A 224 -0.02 -10.33 2.84
CA ASN A 224 -0.83 -9.97 4.00
C ASN A 224 -0.02 -9.34 5.14
N ILE A 225 1.23 -9.75 5.34
CA ILE A 225 2.16 -9.09 6.29
C ILE A 225 2.39 -7.64 5.84
N GLY A 226 2.71 -7.42 4.56
CA GLY A 226 2.88 -6.08 3.99
C GLY A 226 1.61 -5.23 4.12
N ALA A 227 0.45 -5.78 3.74
CA ALA A 227 -0.83 -5.11 3.86
C ALA A 227 -1.19 -4.76 5.31
N LEU A 228 -0.90 -5.64 6.28
CA LEU A 228 -1.14 -5.38 7.69
C LEU A 228 -0.26 -4.23 8.22
N HIS A 229 1.00 -4.16 7.76
CA HIS A 229 1.86 -3.01 8.05
C HIS A 229 1.26 -1.69 7.53
N THR A 230 0.66 -1.67 6.33
CA THR A 230 0.01 -0.45 5.82
C THR A 230 -1.16 0.01 6.69
N GLN A 231 -1.95 -0.93 7.21
CA GLN A 231 -3.07 -0.63 8.11
C GLN A 231 -2.58 -0.11 9.46
N ILE A 232 -1.47 -0.65 9.97
CA ILE A 232 -0.84 -0.15 11.20
C ILE A 232 -0.28 1.26 10.99
N GLY A 233 0.38 1.53 9.86
CA GLY A 233 0.92 2.84 9.52
C GLY A 233 -0.16 3.92 9.37
N ALA A 234 -1.25 3.61 8.66
CA ALA A 234 -2.38 4.52 8.47
C ALA A 234 -3.08 4.91 9.79
N ARG A 235 -3.00 4.04 10.80
CA ARG A 235 -3.63 4.24 12.11
C ARG A 235 -2.80 5.09 13.08
N GLN A 236 -1.53 5.35 12.79
CA GLN A 236 -0.68 6.09 13.72
C GLN A 236 -1.13 7.55 13.87
N ASP A 237 -0.95 8.08 15.07
CA ASP A 237 -1.19 9.51 15.34
C ASP A 237 -0.01 10.36 14.86
N ARG A 238 -0.14 10.87 13.63
CA ARG A 238 0.91 11.66 12.98
C ARG A 238 0.98 13.12 13.45
N THR A 239 0.22 13.50 14.48
CA THR A 239 0.42 14.77 15.20
C THR A 239 1.58 14.70 16.20
N THR A 240 2.05 13.49 16.51
CA THR A 240 3.14 13.24 17.46
C THR A 240 4.39 12.71 16.74
N LEU A 241 5.58 13.10 17.19
CA LEU A 241 6.83 12.57 16.63
C LEU A 241 6.91 11.04 16.71
N GLN A 242 6.45 10.47 17.82
CA GLN A 242 6.42 9.02 18.00
C GLN A 242 5.50 8.33 16.98
N GLY A 243 4.29 8.86 16.77
CA GLY A 243 3.36 8.27 15.80
C GLY A 243 3.85 8.41 14.36
N VAL A 244 4.48 9.54 14.00
CA VAL A 244 5.15 9.70 12.70
C VAL A 244 6.27 8.67 12.52
N ASP A 245 7.13 8.47 13.52
CA ASP A 245 8.20 7.48 13.45
C ASP A 245 7.67 6.04 13.31
N CYS A 246 6.61 5.70 14.05
CA CYS A 246 5.93 4.41 13.90
C CYS A 246 5.28 4.25 12.51
N ALA A 247 4.75 5.33 11.91
CA ALA A 247 4.17 5.30 10.58
C ALA A 247 5.24 5.07 9.50
N ILE A 248 6.37 5.77 9.61
CA ILE A 248 7.55 5.58 8.73
C ILE A 248 8.00 4.12 8.78
N GLU A 249 8.22 3.58 9.99
CA GLU A 249 8.69 2.20 10.16
C GLU A 249 7.69 1.19 9.58
N ALA A 250 6.39 1.40 9.77
CA ALA A 250 5.35 0.52 9.24
C ALA A 250 5.31 0.55 7.71
N PHE A 251 5.30 1.72 7.06
CA PHE A 251 5.26 1.80 5.60
C PHE A 251 6.58 1.32 4.96
N GLN A 252 7.73 1.53 5.61
CA GLN A 252 9.00 0.94 5.17
C GLN A 252 8.96 -0.59 5.20
N ARG A 253 8.44 -1.19 6.28
CA ARG A 253 8.27 -2.65 6.36
C ARG A 253 7.30 -3.18 5.30
N ALA A 254 6.21 -2.46 5.03
CA ALA A 254 5.29 -2.82 3.95
C ALA A 254 5.97 -2.77 2.57
N SER A 255 6.72 -1.70 2.29
CA SER A 255 7.50 -1.56 1.06
C SER A 255 8.50 -2.71 0.89
N GLY A 256 9.25 -3.04 1.94
CA GLY A 256 10.19 -4.16 1.94
C GLY A 256 9.51 -5.51 1.65
N ALA A 257 8.37 -5.79 2.28
CA ALA A 257 7.61 -7.01 2.04
C ALA A 257 7.14 -7.14 0.58
N PHE A 258 6.59 -6.06 0.00
CA PHE A 258 6.17 -6.07 -1.41
C PHE A 258 7.35 -6.15 -2.39
N ASN A 259 8.47 -5.50 -2.08
CA ASN A 259 9.66 -5.58 -2.91
C ASN A 259 10.28 -6.99 -2.88
N TYR A 260 10.34 -7.62 -1.70
CA TYR A 260 10.78 -9.00 -1.56
C TYR A 260 9.87 -9.96 -2.34
N LEU A 261 8.55 -9.75 -2.26
CA LEU A 261 7.57 -10.53 -3.02
C LEU A 261 7.82 -10.41 -4.53
N LYS A 262 8.07 -9.19 -5.02
CA LYS A 262 8.36 -8.91 -6.43
C LYS A 262 9.63 -9.62 -6.93
N GLU A 263 10.68 -9.64 -6.11
CA GLU A 263 11.98 -10.22 -6.48
C GLU A 263 11.99 -11.76 -6.41
N ASN A 264 11.25 -12.36 -5.47
CA ASN A 264 11.36 -13.78 -5.15
C ASN A 264 10.18 -14.64 -5.64
N PHE A 265 9.05 -14.04 -6.02
CA PHE A 265 7.83 -14.75 -6.41
C PHE A 265 7.32 -14.33 -7.80
N SER A 266 8.16 -14.54 -8.83
CA SER A 266 7.94 -14.06 -10.20
C SER A 266 6.76 -14.70 -10.96
N ASN A 267 6.27 -15.86 -10.55
CA ASN A 267 5.19 -16.62 -11.23
C ASN A 267 3.85 -16.57 -10.47
N ALA A 268 3.53 -15.43 -9.87
CA ALA A 268 2.28 -15.28 -9.12
C ALA A 268 1.05 -15.35 -10.06
N PRO A 269 -0.03 -16.06 -9.68
CA PRO A 269 -1.23 -16.25 -10.51
C PRO A 269 -2.28 -15.16 -10.31
N SER A 270 -2.07 -14.23 -9.38
CA SER A 270 -3.00 -13.15 -9.06
C SER A 270 -2.42 -11.80 -9.46
N LEU A 271 -3.29 -10.88 -9.87
CA LEU A 271 -2.89 -9.60 -10.45
C LEU A 271 -2.23 -8.70 -9.40
N ASP A 272 -2.73 -8.73 -8.17
CA ASP A 272 -2.16 -8.01 -7.02
C ASP A 272 -0.72 -8.38 -6.67
N MET A 273 -0.26 -9.56 -7.12
CA MET A 273 1.12 -10.02 -6.97
C MET A 273 1.91 -9.99 -8.29
N SER A 274 1.38 -9.38 -9.35
CA SER A 274 2.13 -9.13 -10.58
C SER A 274 3.26 -8.13 -10.33
N SER A 275 4.37 -8.26 -11.08
CA SER A 275 5.54 -7.36 -10.95
C SER A 275 5.15 -5.89 -11.02
N SER A 276 4.25 -5.53 -11.94
CA SER A 276 3.77 -4.17 -12.09
C SER A 276 2.94 -3.67 -10.91
N SER A 277 2.02 -4.49 -10.40
CA SER A 277 1.22 -4.12 -9.23
C SER A 277 2.09 -3.98 -8.00
N LEU A 278 3.03 -4.91 -7.76
CA LEU A 278 3.98 -4.81 -6.65
C LEU A 278 4.90 -3.61 -6.78
N ASN A 279 5.38 -3.28 -7.97
CA ASN A 279 6.15 -2.04 -8.19
C ASN A 279 5.32 -0.78 -7.88
N MET A 280 4.05 -0.75 -8.27
CA MET A 280 3.14 0.35 -7.91
C MET A 280 2.96 0.44 -6.38
N LEU A 281 2.71 -0.68 -5.70
CA LEU A 281 2.52 -0.73 -4.25
C LEU A 281 3.78 -0.30 -3.49
N VAL A 282 4.97 -0.75 -3.92
CA VAL A 282 6.26 -0.32 -3.36
C VAL A 282 6.41 1.20 -3.47
N ARG A 283 6.15 1.78 -4.64
CA ARG A 283 6.23 3.23 -4.86
C ARG A 283 5.22 4.00 -4.01
N LEU A 284 4.01 3.48 -3.88
CA LEU A 284 2.99 4.06 -3.01
C LEU A 284 3.45 4.08 -1.54
N MET A 285 4.03 2.97 -1.05
CA MET A 285 4.54 2.91 0.32
C MET A 285 5.69 3.90 0.55
N ILE A 286 6.63 3.99 -0.40
CA ILE A 286 7.74 4.97 -0.33
C ILE A 286 7.20 6.41 -0.32
N SER A 287 6.15 6.70 -1.10
CA SER A 287 5.55 8.02 -1.14
C SER A 287 4.92 8.40 0.20
N GLN A 288 4.23 7.46 0.86
CA GLN A 288 3.69 7.67 2.20
C GLN A 288 4.78 7.81 3.27
N VAL A 289 5.92 7.11 3.12
CA VAL A 289 7.10 7.33 3.97
C VAL A 289 7.62 8.75 3.81
N GLN A 290 7.76 9.24 2.58
CA GLN A 290 8.26 10.59 2.31
C GLN A 290 7.31 11.66 2.85
N GLU A 291 5.99 11.45 2.77
CA GLU A 291 4.98 12.31 3.42
C GLU A 291 5.16 12.36 4.94
N CYS A 292 5.33 11.21 5.59
CA CYS A 292 5.62 11.16 7.03
C CYS A 292 6.95 11.85 7.38
N ILE A 293 7.97 11.77 6.53
CA ILE A 293 9.24 12.49 6.74
C ILE A 293 9.02 14.01 6.69
N PHE A 294 8.23 14.50 5.74
CA PHE A 294 7.83 15.91 5.70
C PHE A 294 7.10 16.32 6.99
N GLU A 295 6.12 15.53 7.44
CA GLU A 295 5.40 15.76 8.72
C GLU A 295 6.37 15.77 9.91
N LYS A 296 7.36 14.88 9.93
CA LYS A 296 8.41 14.85 10.97
C LYS A 296 9.21 16.15 11.00
N VAL A 297 9.64 16.64 9.83
CA VAL A 297 10.38 17.91 9.73
C VAL A 297 9.49 19.07 10.19
N LEU A 298 8.20 19.06 9.84
CA LEU A 298 7.24 20.06 10.29
C LEU A 298 7.10 20.09 11.82
N LEU A 299 7.02 18.92 12.47
CA LEU A 299 6.92 18.80 13.93
C LEU A 299 8.22 19.20 14.66
N LEU A 300 9.38 18.93 14.07
CA LEU A 300 10.68 19.33 14.62
C LEU A 300 11.00 20.81 14.38
N GLY A 301 10.36 21.42 13.37
CA GLY A 301 10.56 22.80 12.92
C GLY A 301 9.97 23.84 13.88
N ALA A 302 10.51 23.95 15.09
CA ALA A 302 10.08 24.94 16.10
C ALA A 302 10.64 26.36 15.86
N GLN A 303 11.45 26.58 14.82
CA GLN A 303 12.13 27.85 14.58
C GLN A 303 11.82 28.35 13.16
N SER A 304 11.07 29.45 13.07
CA SER A 304 10.79 30.19 11.83
C SER A 304 12.04 30.90 11.32
N ASN A 305 12.96 30.12 10.72
CA ASN A 305 14.14 30.67 10.06
C ASN A 305 14.21 30.22 8.60
N PHE A 306 14.97 31.00 7.81
CA PHE A 306 15.15 30.77 6.37
C PHE A 306 15.48 29.31 6.01
N LEU A 307 16.41 28.69 6.75
CA LEU A 307 16.87 27.33 6.47
C LEU A 307 15.79 26.28 6.77
N ALA A 308 14.99 26.47 7.83
CA ALA A 308 13.88 25.58 8.16
C ALA A 308 12.80 25.61 7.08
N TYR A 309 12.43 26.80 6.58
CA TYR A 309 11.46 26.91 5.49
C TYR A 309 12.00 26.36 4.17
N LEU A 310 13.29 26.57 3.87
CA LEU A 310 13.90 25.96 2.69
C LEU A 310 13.90 24.43 2.78
N GLN A 311 14.18 23.87 3.95
CA GLN A 311 14.12 22.43 4.18
C GLN A 311 12.68 21.89 4.00
N LEU A 312 11.68 22.56 4.55
CA LEU A 312 10.27 22.21 4.35
C LEU A 312 9.87 22.26 2.88
N ALA A 313 10.31 23.28 2.14
CA ALA A 313 10.07 23.38 0.71
C ALA A 313 10.67 22.20 -0.07
N GLN A 314 11.91 21.82 0.26
CA GLN A 314 12.60 20.69 -0.37
C GLN A 314 11.94 19.35 -0.05
N GLU A 315 11.55 19.11 1.21
CA GLU A 315 10.86 17.87 1.57
C GLU A 315 9.49 17.79 0.91
N ALA A 316 8.72 18.89 0.86
CA ALA A 316 7.44 18.93 0.16
C ALA A 316 7.59 18.67 -1.35
N ALA A 317 8.63 19.23 -1.99
CA ALA A 317 8.92 18.95 -3.40
C ALA A 317 9.24 17.46 -3.63
N ARG A 318 9.97 16.82 -2.72
CA ARG A 318 10.24 15.38 -2.80
C ARG A 318 8.97 14.54 -2.65
N VAL A 319 8.05 14.93 -1.75
CA VAL A 319 6.75 14.25 -1.59
C VAL A 319 5.92 14.35 -2.89
N GLU A 320 5.89 15.52 -3.52
CA GLU A 320 5.23 15.70 -4.82
C GLU A 320 5.81 14.76 -5.87
N GLU A 321 7.13 14.75 -6.04
CA GLU A 321 7.81 13.99 -7.08
C GLU A 321 7.51 12.48 -6.98
N VAL A 322 7.58 11.93 -5.77
CA VAL A 322 7.29 10.49 -5.55
C VAL A 322 5.82 10.16 -5.79
N TYR A 323 4.87 11.02 -5.38
CA TYR A 323 3.46 10.80 -5.67
C TYR A 323 3.12 10.97 -7.16
N SER A 324 3.72 11.94 -7.85
CA SER A 324 3.62 12.12 -9.30
C SER A 324 4.05 10.84 -10.03
N LEU A 325 5.11 10.19 -9.57
CA LEU A 325 5.59 8.92 -10.12
C LEU A 325 4.63 7.74 -9.83
N VAL A 326 4.01 7.69 -8.66
CA VAL A 326 2.94 6.72 -8.35
C VAL A 326 1.75 6.93 -9.28
N HIS A 327 1.31 8.17 -9.47
CA HIS A 327 0.19 8.51 -10.36
C HIS A 327 0.45 8.03 -11.80
N GLN A 328 1.65 8.30 -12.33
CA GLN A 328 2.08 7.81 -13.64
C GLN A 328 2.09 6.28 -13.72
N THR A 329 2.51 5.61 -12.64
CA THR A 329 2.52 4.14 -12.57
C THR A 329 1.09 3.58 -12.54
N MET A 330 0.18 4.20 -11.78
CA MET A 330 -1.24 3.82 -11.75
C MET A 330 -1.94 4.04 -13.10
N ALA A 331 -1.49 5.01 -13.90
CA ALA A 331 -2.04 5.26 -15.23
C ALA A 331 -1.62 4.22 -16.29
N GLN A 332 -0.66 3.34 -15.99
CA GLN A 332 -0.20 2.33 -16.94
C GLN A 332 -1.29 1.28 -17.20
N PRO A 333 -1.50 0.81 -18.44
CA PRO A 333 -2.64 -0.04 -18.82
C PRO A 333 -2.79 -1.32 -17.99
N HIS A 334 -1.68 -1.91 -17.55
CA HIS A 334 -1.67 -3.15 -16.80
C HIS A 334 -1.95 -2.97 -15.29
N VAL A 335 -2.08 -1.72 -14.82
CA VAL A 335 -2.42 -1.37 -13.42
C VAL A 335 -3.77 -0.63 -13.37
N LYS A 336 -4.00 0.28 -14.33
CA LYS A 336 -5.11 1.24 -14.36
C LYS A 336 -6.48 0.61 -14.12
N ASP A 337 -6.76 -0.54 -14.73
CA ASP A 337 -8.10 -1.15 -14.71
C ASP A 337 -8.43 -1.85 -13.38
N TYR A 338 -7.49 -1.92 -12.44
CA TYR A 338 -7.62 -2.70 -11.20
C TYR A 338 -7.36 -1.88 -9.93
N VAL A 339 -6.72 -0.71 -10.05
CA VAL A 339 -6.52 0.19 -8.92
C VAL A 339 -7.80 1.01 -8.73
N PRO A 340 -8.33 1.10 -7.49
CA PRO A 340 -9.51 1.91 -7.23
C PRO A 340 -9.33 3.37 -7.68
N PHE A 341 -10.33 3.92 -8.35
CA PHE A 341 -10.28 5.30 -8.83
C PHE A 341 -10.01 6.32 -7.70
N SER A 342 -10.52 6.03 -6.50
CA SER A 342 -10.29 6.83 -5.29
C SER A 342 -8.81 6.92 -4.92
N TRP A 343 -8.03 5.85 -5.11
CA TRP A 343 -6.59 5.84 -4.81
C TRP A 343 -5.82 6.69 -5.80
N THR A 344 -6.11 6.54 -7.10
CA THR A 344 -5.49 7.34 -8.16
C THR A 344 -5.79 8.83 -7.96
N SER A 345 -7.04 9.16 -7.63
CA SER A 345 -7.46 10.54 -7.33
C SER A 345 -6.75 11.09 -6.09
N MET A 346 -6.68 10.32 -5.00
CA MET A 346 -5.99 10.72 -3.77
C MET A 346 -4.51 11.00 -4.02
N VAL A 347 -3.81 10.09 -4.71
CA VAL A 347 -2.40 10.26 -5.08
C VAL A 347 -2.19 11.52 -5.91
N HIS A 348 -3.07 11.78 -6.89
CA HIS A 348 -2.98 12.98 -7.72
C HIS A 348 -3.19 14.26 -6.90
N VAL A 349 -4.21 14.30 -6.04
CA VAL A 349 -4.48 15.43 -5.15
C VAL A 349 -3.30 15.67 -4.21
N LYS A 350 -2.71 14.60 -3.64
CA LYS A 350 -1.51 14.71 -2.80
C LYS A 350 -0.34 15.31 -3.57
N ALA A 351 -0.08 14.86 -4.80
CA ALA A 351 0.99 15.42 -5.62
C ALA A 351 0.82 16.95 -5.80
N GLU A 352 -0.35 17.40 -6.25
CA GLU A 352 -0.61 18.83 -6.44
C GLU A 352 -0.61 19.62 -5.13
N HIS A 353 -1.07 19.03 -4.03
CA HIS A 353 -1.02 19.65 -2.70
C HIS A 353 0.42 19.90 -2.25
N PHE A 354 1.28 18.88 -2.32
CA PHE A 354 2.68 19.00 -1.91
C PHE A 354 3.48 19.89 -2.86
N LYS A 355 3.10 19.96 -4.14
CA LYS A 355 3.61 20.96 -5.08
C LYS A 355 3.30 22.39 -4.64
N ALA A 356 2.07 22.64 -4.19
CA ALA A 356 1.68 23.95 -3.69
C ALA A 356 2.42 24.28 -2.39
N LEU A 357 2.57 23.31 -1.48
CA LEU A 357 3.33 23.49 -0.24
C LEU A 357 4.81 23.79 -0.50
N SER A 358 5.43 23.12 -1.47
CA SER A 358 6.84 23.37 -1.80
C SER A 358 7.06 24.81 -2.26
N HIS A 359 6.21 25.31 -3.16
CA HIS A 359 6.24 26.72 -3.59
C HIS A 359 5.93 27.68 -2.45
N TYR A 360 4.95 27.36 -1.59
CA TYR A 360 4.60 28.18 -0.45
C TYR A 360 5.78 28.36 0.51
N TYR A 361 6.40 27.27 0.98
CA TYR A 361 7.53 27.37 1.91
C TYR A 361 8.76 28.01 1.26
N ALA A 362 8.99 27.79 -0.03
CA ALA A 362 10.05 28.49 -0.75
C ALA A 362 9.81 30.01 -0.79
N ALA A 363 8.57 30.43 -1.05
CA ALA A 363 8.21 31.85 -1.04
C ALA A 363 8.35 32.48 0.35
N VAL A 364 7.92 31.78 1.41
CA VAL A 364 8.07 32.24 2.81
C VAL A 364 9.54 32.39 3.17
N ALA A 365 10.39 31.39 2.85
CA ALA A 365 11.83 31.48 3.06
C ALA A 365 12.41 32.72 2.40
N LEU A 366 12.11 32.93 1.12
CA LEU A 366 12.61 34.09 0.38
C LEU A 366 12.14 35.41 1.01
N CYS A 367 10.87 35.54 1.38
CA CYS A 367 10.33 36.75 2.00
C CYS A 367 11.00 37.07 3.36
N ASP A 368 11.20 36.06 4.22
CA ASP A 368 11.90 36.24 5.50
C ASP A 368 13.35 36.70 5.30
N SER A 369 14.02 36.18 4.26
CA SER A 369 15.37 36.63 3.90
C SER A 369 15.39 38.09 3.43
N PHE A 370 14.42 38.51 2.60
CA PHE A 370 14.32 39.89 2.12
C PHE A 370 14.12 40.90 3.25
N LEU A 371 13.35 40.55 4.29
CA LEU A 371 13.17 41.38 5.48
C LEU A 371 14.45 41.50 6.33
N GLN A 372 15.28 40.46 6.38
CA GLN A 372 16.56 40.50 7.09
C GLN A 372 17.65 41.31 6.36
N PHE A 373 17.62 41.38 5.03
CA PHE A 373 18.58 42.16 4.25
C PHE A 373 18.23 43.66 4.15
N HIS A 374 16.99 44.07 4.39
CA HIS A 374 16.55 45.48 4.40
C HIS A 374 16.50 46.11 5.81
N VAL A 375 17.59 45.97 6.60
CA VAL A 375 17.78 46.76 7.84
C VAL A 375 18.40 48.14 7.54
N SER A 376 18.93 48.36 6.34
CA SER A 376 19.15 49.71 5.81
C SER A 376 17.95 50.10 4.96
N THR A 377 17.28 51.21 5.34
CA THR A 377 16.34 51.91 4.47
C THR A 377 16.97 52.05 3.08
N PRO A 378 16.27 51.76 1.98
CA PRO A 378 16.81 52.01 0.66
C PRO A 378 17.13 53.50 0.58
N GLU A 379 18.40 53.86 0.42
CA GLU A 379 18.76 55.23 0.06
C GLU A 379 18.32 55.43 -1.39
N GLY A 380 17.12 55.98 -1.54
CA GLY A 380 16.54 56.27 -2.84
C GLY A 380 15.08 56.70 -2.71
N PRO A 381 14.60 57.58 -3.61
CA PRO A 381 13.21 57.98 -3.64
C PRO A 381 12.30 56.76 -3.84
N ALA A 382 11.11 56.78 -3.23
CA ALA A 382 10.16 55.68 -3.30
C ALA A 382 9.91 55.25 -4.77
N PRO A 383 9.75 53.95 -5.07
CA PRO A 383 9.52 53.46 -6.44
C PRO A 383 8.34 54.14 -7.16
N SER A 384 7.34 54.62 -6.42
CA SER A 384 6.22 55.40 -6.93
C SER A 384 6.60 56.79 -7.46
N LEU A 385 7.69 57.39 -6.95
CA LEU A 385 8.25 58.66 -7.43
C LEU A 385 9.14 58.45 -8.68
N LEU A 386 9.96 57.40 -8.70
CA LEU A 386 10.76 57.01 -9.88
C LEU A 386 9.88 56.66 -11.08
N LEU A 387 8.74 56.01 -10.82
CA LEU A 387 7.75 55.74 -11.85
C LEU A 387 6.95 56.97 -12.25
N ARG A 388 7.09 58.15 -11.66
CA ARG A 388 6.44 59.38 -12.17
C ARG A 388 7.31 60.17 -13.13
N ASP A 389 8.62 59.96 -13.05
CA ASP A 389 9.60 60.63 -13.89
C ASP A 389 9.85 59.82 -15.17
N GLN A 390 9.53 60.45 -16.31
CA GLN A 390 9.61 59.84 -17.63
C GLN A 390 11.05 59.59 -18.08
N GLU A 391 12.01 60.38 -17.57
CA GLU A 391 13.45 60.25 -17.87
C GLU A 391 14.06 59.08 -17.09
N ALA A 392 13.66 58.90 -15.83
CA ALA A 392 14.14 57.82 -14.96
C ALA A 392 13.66 56.44 -15.43
N ARG A 393 12.43 56.34 -15.96
CA ARG A 393 11.91 55.10 -16.57
C ARG A 393 12.74 54.63 -17.78
N ARG A 394 13.29 55.55 -18.58
CA ARG A 394 14.12 55.19 -19.75
C ARG A 394 15.46 54.58 -19.34
N ARG A 395 16.04 55.00 -18.21
CA ARG A 395 17.33 54.49 -17.73
C ARG A 395 17.27 53.09 -17.10
N LEU A 396 16.08 52.59 -16.80
CA LEU A 396 15.88 51.24 -16.24
C LEU A 396 15.70 50.16 -17.32
N GLY A 397 15.66 50.55 -18.60
CA GLY A 397 15.38 49.67 -19.74
C GLY A 397 16.54 49.46 -20.71
N GLU A 398 17.79 49.79 -20.33
CA GLU A 398 19.01 49.41 -21.08
C GLU A 398 19.77 48.28 -20.39
#